data_AF-A0A1J3EW72-F1
#
_entry.id   AF-A0A1J3EW72-F1
#
_cell.length_a   1.000
_cell.length_b   1.000
_cell.length_c   1.000
_cell.angle_alpha   90.00
_cell.angle_beta   90.00
_cell.angle_gamma   90.00
#
_symmetry.space_group_name_H-M   'P 1'
#
loop_
_entity.id
_entity.type
_entity.pdbx_description
1 polymer ?
#
loop_
_entity_poly.entity_id
_entity_poly.type
_entity_poly.pdbx_seq_one_letter_code
_entity_poly.pdbx_strand_id
1 'polypeptide(L)'
;RAVWIANRNNPFPERSGSLKVDSLGRLRILRGASSLLDLSSTQTTGNTTLKLLHSGNLQLQEMNPDGSVKRVLWQSFDYPTDTLLPGMKL
;
A
#
# COMPACT_ATOMS: atom_id res chain seq x y z
N ARG A 1 7.68 -16.75 -6.83
CA ARG A 1 6.21 -16.80 -6.64
C ARG A 1 5.78 -15.52 -5.95
N ALA A 2 4.70 -14.87 -6.39
CA ALA A 2 4.14 -13.73 -5.66
C ALA A 2 3.34 -14.24 -4.45
N VAL A 3 3.47 -13.58 -3.30
CA VAL A 3 2.74 -13.91 -2.06
C VAL A 3 1.64 -12.91 -1.72
N TRP A 4 1.63 -11.77 -2.42
CA TRP A 4 0.63 -10.74 -2.34
C TRP A 4 0.55 -9.97 -3.66
N ILE A 5 -0.66 -9.63 -4.10
CA ILE A 5 -0.92 -8.93 -5.36
C ILE A 5 -1.99 -7.86 -5.13
N ALA A 6 -1.57 -6.58 -5.17
CA ALA A 6 -2.44 -5.43 -4.91
C ALA A 6 -3.67 -5.34 -5.84
N ASN A 7 -3.46 -5.61 -7.13
CA ASN A 7 -4.45 -5.40 -8.18
C ASN A 7 -4.97 -6.73 -8.77
N ARG A 8 -5.03 -7.81 -7.98
CA ARG A 8 -5.47 -9.14 -8.44
C ARG A 8 -6.82 -9.14 -9.17
N ASN A 9 -7.75 -8.30 -8.70
CA ASN A 9 -9.11 -8.20 -9.22
C ASN A 9 -9.24 -7.12 -10.32
N ASN A 10 -8.23 -6.26 -10.46
CA ASN A 10 -8.17 -5.18 -11.44
C ASN A 10 -6.83 -5.24 -12.18
N PRO A 11 -6.55 -6.33 -12.93
CA PRO A 11 -5.30 -6.50 -13.63
C PRO A 11 -5.12 -5.42 -14.70
N PHE A 12 -3.89 -4.96 -14.88
CA PHE A 12 -3.55 -4.02 -15.94
C PHE A 12 -2.97 -4.79 -17.13
N PRO A 13 -3.56 -4.67 -18.32
CA PRO A 13 -3.06 -5.36 -19.52
C PRO A 13 -1.77 -4.73 -20.06
N GLU A 14 -1.49 -3.49 -19.68
CA GLU A 14 -0.32 -2.72 -20.10
C GLU A 14 0.87 -2.97 -19.16
N ARG A 15 2.09 -2.86 -19.70
CA ARG A 15 3.34 -3.10 -18.96
C ARG A 15 3.83 -1.89 -18.15
N SER A 16 3.12 -0.77 -18.20
CA SER A 16 3.49 0.47 -17.53
C SER A 16 2.50 0.84 -16.42
N GLY A 17 3.03 1.03 -15.22
CA GLY A 17 2.29 1.49 -14.05
C GLY A 17 3.24 1.94 -12.94
N SER A 18 2.77 2.82 -12.07
CA SER A 18 3.55 3.28 -10.92
C SER A 18 2.74 3.17 -9.63
N LEU A 19 3.42 2.78 -8.55
CA LEU A 19 2.89 2.83 -7.20
C LEU A 19 3.30 4.17 -6.59
N LYS A 20 2.33 4.94 -6.08
CA LYS A 20 2.58 6.28 -5.54
C LYS A 20 1.79 6.51 -4.26
N VAL A 21 2.40 7.25 -3.34
CA VAL A 21 1.68 7.96 -2.28
C VAL A 21 1.41 9.37 -2.78
N ASP A 22 0.14 9.76 -2.87
CA ASP A 22 -0.24 11.07 -3.40
C ASP A 22 -0.08 12.19 -2.36
N SER A 23 -0.33 13.43 -2.78
CA SER A 23 -0.21 14.60 -1.90
C SER A 23 -1.23 14.64 -0.75
N LEU A 24 -2.23 13.75 -0.75
CA LEU A 24 -3.19 13.57 0.35
C LEU A 24 -2.84 12.35 1.23
N GLY A 25 -1.65 11.78 1.04
CA GLY A 25 -1.17 10.63 1.79
C GLY A 25 -1.83 9.32 1.39
N ARG A 26 -2.49 9.23 0.23
CA ARG A 26 -3.15 7.98 -0.22
C ARG A 26 -2.22 7.11 -1.05
N LEU A 27 -2.23 5.80 -0.78
CA LEU A 27 -1.54 4.80 -1.57
C LEU A 27 -2.37 4.39 -2.80
N ARG A 28 -1.76 4.53 -3.98
CA ARG A 28 -2.44 4.40 -5.28
C ARG A 28 -1.57 3.73 -6.32
N ILE A 29 -2.19 2.97 -7.21
CA ILE A 29 -1.55 2.52 -8.45
C ILE A 29 -2.06 3.39 -9.59
N LEU A 30 -1.13 4.00 -10.31
CA LEU A 30 -1.36 4.84 -11.48
C LEU A 30 -1.04 4.07 -12.75
N ARG A 31 -1.95 4.14 -13.72
CA ARG A 31 -1.70 3.73 -15.11
C ARG A 31 -1.68 4.98 -15.99
N GLY A 32 -0.52 5.30 -16.53
CA GLY A 32 -0.34 6.51 -17.35
C GLY A 32 -0.88 7.76 -16.63
N ALA A 33 -1.62 8.59 -17.37
CA ALA A 33 -2.23 9.82 -16.83
C ALA A 33 -3.70 9.65 -16.36
N SER A 34 -4.33 8.48 -16.56
CA SER A 34 -5.80 8.40 -16.57
C SER A 34 -6.43 7.35 -15.68
N SER A 35 -5.80 6.18 -15.43
CA SER A 35 -6.43 5.16 -14.57
C SER A 35 -5.79 5.10 -13.19
N LEU A 36 -6.64 5.08 -12.16
CA LEU A 36 -6.29 5.09 -10.75
C LEU A 36 -6.92 3.88 -10.07
N LEU A 37 -6.12 3.13 -9.33
CA LEU A 37 -6.60 2.16 -8.35
C LEU A 37 -6.19 2.65 -6.95
N ASP A 38 -7.18 3.01 -6.15
CA ASP A 38 -6.99 3.35 -4.75
C ASP A 38 -6.76 2.08 -3.93
N LEU A 39 -5.59 1.97 -3.28
CA LEU A 39 -5.30 0.86 -2.36
C LEU A 39 -5.68 1.21 -0.91
N SER A 40 -5.55 2.49 -0.54
CA SER A 40 -5.97 3.01 0.76
C SER A 40 -7.04 4.08 0.61
N SER A 41 -8.10 4.03 1.43
CA SER A 41 -9.12 5.08 1.53
C SER A 41 -8.74 6.21 2.51
N THR A 42 -7.73 5.97 3.35
CA THR A 42 -7.30 6.86 4.42
C THR A 42 -6.55 8.07 3.87
N GLN A 43 -6.97 9.28 4.26
CA GLN A 43 -6.28 10.54 3.94
C GLN A 43 -5.60 11.09 5.18
N THR A 44 -4.45 11.74 5.00
CA THR A 44 -3.75 12.44 6.07
C THR A 44 -3.01 13.66 5.54
N THR A 45 -2.85 14.67 6.40
CA THR A 45 -1.98 15.83 6.16
C THR A 45 -0.59 15.64 6.77
N GLY A 46 -0.36 14.53 7.48
CA GLY A 46 0.92 14.19 8.08
C GLY A 46 1.93 13.63 7.09
N ASN A 47 3.20 13.56 7.50
CA ASN A 47 4.25 12.92 6.72
C ASN A 47 3.98 11.41 6.63
N THR A 48 3.98 10.85 5.41
CA THR A 48 3.71 9.43 5.19
C THR A 48 4.88 8.71 4.56
N THR A 49 5.12 7.46 4.98
CA THR A 49 6.12 6.58 4.39
C THR A 49 5.48 5.23 4.06
N LEU A 50 5.76 4.74 2.85
CA LEU A 50 5.43 3.37 2.46
C LEU A 50 6.63 2.47 2.77
N LYS A 51 6.45 1.49 3.66
CA LYS A 51 7.52 0.64 4.18
C LYS A 51 7.18 -0.84 4.01
N LEU A 52 8.09 -1.60 3.40
CA LEU A 52 8.03 -3.06 3.41
C LEU A 52 8.78 -3.57 4.64
N LEU A 53 8.05 -4.23 5.55
CA LEU A 53 8.64 -4.84 6.74
C LEU A 53 9.31 -6.17 6.42
N HIS A 54 10.22 -6.62 7.29
CA HIS A 54 10.89 -7.92 7.16
C HIS A 54 9.90 -9.11 7.16
N SER A 55 8.74 -8.95 7.80
CA SER A 55 7.66 -9.95 7.75
C SER A 55 7.00 -10.10 6.38
N GLY A 56 7.29 -9.21 5.42
CA GLY A 56 6.60 -9.12 4.14
C GLY A 56 5.36 -8.22 4.16
N ASN A 57 5.03 -7.61 5.31
CA ASN A 57 3.92 -6.66 5.40
C ASN A 57 4.31 -5.30 4.80
N LEU A 58 3.68 -4.90 3.71
CA LEU A 58 3.75 -3.56 3.16
C LEU A 58 2.79 -2.64 3.93
N GLN A 59 3.33 -1.59 4.57
CA GLN A 59 2.55 -0.66 5.38
C GLN A 59 2.69 0.78 4.88
N LEU A 60 1.58 1.49 4.84
CA LEU A 60 1.56 2.95 4.77
C LEU A 60 1.52 3.50 6.20
N GLN A 61 2.57 4.21 6.60
CA GLN A 61 2.76 4.71 7.95
C GLN A 61 2.70 6.23 7.96
N GLU A 62 1.93 6.81 8.89
CA GLU A 62 2.04 8.23 9.24
C GLU A 62 3.17 8.39 10.27
N MET A 63 4.04 9.36 10.04
CA MET A 63 5.26 9.59 10.81
C MET A 63 5.13 10.85 11.67
N ASN A 64 5.67 10.80 12.88
CA ASN A 64 5.89 11.98 13.70
C ASN A 64 7.10 12.79 13.19
N PRO A 65 7.25 14.06 13.58
CA PRO A 65 8.41 14.88 13.21
C PRO A 65 9.76 14.31 13.65
N ASP A 66 9.79 13.51 14.72
CA ASP A 66 10.99 12.84 15.23
C ASP A 66 11.36 11.55 14.44
N GLY A 67 10.58 11.21 13.41
CA GLY A 67 10.79 10.02 12.59
C GLY A 67 10.19 8.74 13.18
N SER A 68 9.52 8.80 14.34
CA SER A 68 8.78 7.65 14.89
C SER A 68 7.46 7.42 14.15
N VAL A 69 6.97 6.18 14.13
CA VAL A 69 5.67 5.86 13.54
C VAL A 69 4.56 6.38 14.45
N LYS A 70 3.74 7.29 13.95
CA LYS A 70 2.56 7.81 14.64
C LYS A 70 1.41 6.82 14.59
N ARG A 71 1.10 6.29 13.41
CA ARG A 71 0.08 5.26 13.18
C ARG A 71 0.27 4.56 11.83
N VAL A 72 -0.28 3.35 11.72
CA VAL A 72 -0.40 2.64 10.44
C VAL A 72 -1.73 3.04 9.79
N LEU A 73 -1.68 3.58 8.58
CA LEU A 73 -2.86 4.05 7.83
C LEU A 73 -3.49 2.95 6.97
N TRP A 74 -2.66 2.02 6.49
CA TRP A 74 -3.03 0.89 5.65
C TRP A 74 -1.94 -0.18 5.72
N GLN A 75 -2.30 -1.45 5.59
CA GLN A 75 -1.33 -2.54 5.50
C GLN A 75 -1.81 -3.70 4.60
N SER A 76 -0.87 -4.32 3.88
CA SER A 76 -1.16 -5.44 2.98
C SER A 76 -1.72 -6.68 3.69
N PHE A 77 -1.35 -6.89 4.96
CA PHE A 77 -1.78 -8.05 5.73
C PHE A 77 -3.29 -8.06 6.04
N ASP A 78 -3.95 -6.90 5.96
CA ASP A 78 -5.41 -6.80 6.10
C ASP A 78 -6.15 -7.21 4.80
N TYR A 79 -5.40 -7.42 3.71
CA TYR A 79 -5.93 -7.80 2.40
C TYR A 79 -5.15 -9.01 1.84
N PRO A 80 -5.28 -10.19 2.48
CA PRO A 80 -4.57 -11.40 2.03
C PRO A 80 -4.99 -11.82 0.62
N THR A 81 -4.11 -12.57 -0.07
CA THR A 81 -4.40 -13.10 -1.42
C THR A 81 -4.56 -14.62 -1.42
N ASP A 82 -3.66 -15.37 -2.06
CA ASP A 82 -3.66 -16.84 -2.09
C ASP A 82 -2.73 -17.45 -1.02
N THR A 83 -1.95 -16.62 -0.34
CA THR A 83 -0.91 -17.01 0.60
C THR A 83 -1.09 -16.28 1.92
N LEU A 84 -1.03 -17.01 3.04
CA LEU A 84 -0.98 -16.44 4.39
C LEU A 84 0.46 -16.47 4.90
N LEU A 85 0.99 -15.29 5.24
CA LEU A 85 2.30 -15.14 5.87
C LEU A 85 2.16 -15.10 7.39
N PRO A 86 3.21 -15.50 8.15
CA PRO A 86 3.20 -15.38 9.61
C PRO A 86 2.87 -13.95 10.05
N GLY A 87 1.85 -13.82 10.92
CA GLY A 87 1.36 -12.54 11.43
C GLY A 87 0.13 -11.96 10.69
N MET A 88 -0.29 -12.54 9.57
CA MET A 88 -1.60 -12.24 8.99
C MET A 88 -2.73 -12.75 9.89
N LYS A 89 -3.87 -12.07 9.86
CA LYS A 89 -5.09 -12.42 10.60
C LYS A 89 -6.23 -12.68 9.62
N LEU A 90 -7.09 -13.64 9.95
CA LEU A 90 -8.34 -13.96 9.26
C LEU A 90 -9.52 -13.40 10.04
#